data_AF-A0A2U3LXA1-F1
#
_entry.id   AF-A0A2U3LXA1-F1
#
_cell.length_a   1.000
_cell.length_b   1.000
_cell.length_c   1.000
_cell.angle_alpha   90.00
_cell.angle_beta   90.00
_cell.angle_gamma   90.00
#
_symmetry.space_group_name_H-M   'P 1'
#
loop_
_entity.id
_entity.type
_entity.pdbx_description
1 polymer ?
#
loop_
_entity_poly.entity_id
_entity_poly.type
_entity_poly.pdbx_seq_one_letter_code
_entity_poly.pdbx_strand_id
1 'polypeptide(L)'
;MTQTMTKTIQIGNLALCGVLAGWMATATPAKACAGGQAPGAGTTLSGNMAAARMRMTLPPGLTGGTRNGSAPKPDAEAHDVNPPTLAGLWMKTYTLQGQVIDQGFDTFNADGNEMIVDISPPASDNVCTGVWAQTGTFTYTLYHISWTFDMNGNLTGTAVFKETMTLSRDGNSYTGTGTVEFFDNNGNLLETDGPAQITATRIKPL
;
A
#
# COMPACT_ATOMS: atom_id res chain seq x y z
N MET A 1 -5.89 -26.57 46.72
CA MET A 1 -6.08 -25.10 46.74
C MET A 1 -5.13 -24.52 45.72
N THR A 2 -5.63 -24.16 44.55
CA THR A 2 -4.83 -23.64 43.43
C THR A 2 -5.21 -22.17 43.28
N GLN A 3 -4.32 -21.25 43.63
CA GLN A 3 -4.54 -19.82 43.43
C GLN A 3 -4.20 -19.45 42.00
N THR A 4 -5.21 -19.09 41.22
CA THR A 4 -5.06 -18.45 39.92
C THR A 4 -4.78 -16.97 40.16
N MET A 5 -3.54 -16.52 39.93
CA MET A 5 -3.22 -15.10 39.91
C MET A 5 -3.64 -14.50 38.55
N THR A 6 -4.73 -13.74 38.56
CA THR A 6 -5.14 -12.88 37.45
C THR A 6 -4.22 -11.65 37.44
N LYS A 7 -3.30 -11.57 36.48
CA LYS A 7 -2.47 -10.37 36.28
C LYS A 7 -3.22 -9.41 35.37
N THR A 8 -3.85 -8.40 35.96
CA THR A 8 -4.42 -7.25 35.24
C THR A 8 -3.28 -6.47 34.57
N ILE A 9 -3.22 -6.49 33.25
CA ILE A 9 -2.32 -5.62 32.48
C ILE A 9 -3.04 -4.28 32.30
N GLN A 10 -2.57 -3.24 32.99
CA GLN A 10 -2.94 -1.88 32.65
C GLN A 10 -2.28 -1.49 31.34
N ILE A 11 -3.09 -1.13 30.35
CA ILE A 11 -2.64 -0.50 29.12
C ILE A 11 -2.30 0.94 29.49
N GLY A 12 -1.00 1.18 29.70
CA GLY A 12 -0.47 2.53 29.82
C GLY A 12 -0.52 3.19 28.45
N ASN A 13 -1.17 4.36 28.38
CA ASN A 13 -0.87 5.37 27.38
C ASN A 13 0.66 5.47 27.22
N LEU A 14 1.18 5.08 26.07
CA LEU A 14 2.54 5.42 25.66
C LEU A 14 2.57 6.91 25.29
N ALA A 15 2.49 7.73 26.33
CA ALA A 15 3.20 8.99 26.35
C ALA A 15 4.69 8.63 26.45
N LEU A 16 5.43 8.72 25.35
CA LEU A 16 6.88 8.69 25.42
C LEU A 16 7.34 9.98 26.12
N CYS A 17 7.79 9.81 27.36
CA CYS A 17 8.47 10.82 28.15
C CYS A 17 9.62 11.46 27.38
N GLY A 18 9.64 12.79 27.35
CA GLY A 18 10.87 13.54 27.18
C GLY A 18 11.78 13.39 28.40
N VAL A 19 13.09 13.42 28.18
CA VAL A 19 14.08 14.09 29.04
C VAL A 19 15.28 14.48 28.16
N LEU A 20 15.87 15.62 28.52
CA LEU A 20 17.18 16.20 28.18
C LEU A 20 17.08 17.32 27.14
N ALA A 21 17.63 18.51 27.36
CA ALA A 21 18.29 19.11 28.52
C ALA A 21 18.34 20.62 28.22
N GLY A 22 18.26 21.45 29.26
CA GLY A 22 18.36 22.89 29.11
C GLY A 22 19.72 23.31 28.55
N TRP A 23 19.71 23.99 27.41
CA TRP A 23 20.75 24.90 26.97
C TRP A 23 20.08 26.22 26.59
N MET A 24 20.28 27.25 27.41
CA MET A 24 20.00 28.62 27.01
C MET A 24 21.07 29.04 26.00
N ALA A 25 20.66 29.28 24.76
CA ALA A 25 21.42 30.09 23.82
C ALA A 25 20.44 31.03 23.10
N THR A 26 20.67 32.31 23.29
CA THR A 26 19.92 33.42 22.68
C THR A 26 20.07 33.37 21.17
N ALA A 27 18.99 33.10 20.43
CA ALA A 27 18.95 33.26 18.99
C ALA A 27 18.06 34.46 18.62
N THR A 28 18.66 35.45 17.99
CA THR A 28 18.01 36.60 17.34
C THR A 28 17.05 36.16 16.23
N PRO A 29 15.93 36.86 15.99
CA PRO A 29 15.01 36.49 14.92
C PRO A 29 15.63 36.80 13.54
N ALA A 30 15.82 35.77 12.73
CA ALA A 30 16.07 35.93 11.31
C ALA A 30 14.77 36.38 10.62
N LYS A 31 14.81 37.57 10.02
CA LYS A 31 13.79 38.06 9.10
C LYS A 31 13.78 37.21 7.83
N ALA A 32 12.61 36.72 7.44
CA ALA A 32 12.36 36.30 6.07
C ALA A 32 11.06 36.93 5.56
N CYS A 33 11.05 37.16 4.24
CA CYS A 33 9.95 37.54 3.37
C CYS A 33 9.70 39.05 3.16
N ALA A 34 10.34 39.59 2.11
CA ALA A 34 9.73 40.60 1.25
C ALA A 34 10.29 40.50 -0.18
N GLY A 35 9.39 40.43 -1.16
CA GLY A 35 9.63 40.55 -2.61
C GLY A 35 9.75 39.19 -3.30
N GLY A 36 8.83 38.70 -4.12
CA GLY A 36 7.83 39.36 -4.94
C GLY A 36 8.19 39.19 -6.42
N GLN A 37 7.38 38.43 -7.16
CA GLN A 37 6.91 38.68 -8.54
C GLN A 37 6.60 37.36 -9.28
N ALA A 38 5.32 37.16 -9.55
CA ALA A 38 4.84 36.60 -10.82
C ALA A 38 4.33 37.78 -11.69
N PRO A 39 3.93 37.61 -12.96
CA PRO A 39 4.12 36.51 -13.92
C PRO A 39 4.71 36.99 -15.27
N GLY A 40 5.11 36.06 -16.15
CA GLY A 40 5.51 36.37 -17.53
C GLY A 40 5.17 35.23 -18.47
N ALA A 41 4.33 35.52 -19.47
CA ALA A 41 3.79 34.59 -20.45
C ALA A 41 4.78 34.24 -21.58
N GLY A 42 4.62 33.03 -22.13
CA GLY A 42 4.74 32.76 -23.56
C GLY A 42 6.12 32.40 -24.10
N THR A 43 6.34 31.10 -24.34
CA THR A 43 6.94 30.63 -25.60
C THR A 43 6.37 29.25 -25.94
N THR A 44 5.65 29.21 -27.05
CA THR A 44 5.21 28.03 -27.78
C THR A 44 6.40 27.18 -28.22
N LEU A 45 6.38 25.87 -27.94
CA LEU A 45 7.11 24.89 -28.74
C LEU A 45 6.10 23.85 -29.27
N SER A 46 5.77 24.00 -30.55
CA SER A 46 5.06 22.99 -31.33
C SER A 46 6.04 21.86 -31.63
N GLY A 47 5.66 20.63 -31.31
CA GLY A 47 6.47 19.44 -31.53
C GLY A 47 5.60 18.21 -31.76
N ASN A 48 5.15 18.06 -33.01
CA ASN A 48 4.50 16.85 -33.51
C ASN A 48 5.46 15.66 -33.40
N MET A 49 5.09 14.62 -32.66
CA MET A 49 5.60 13.26 -32.92
C MET A 49 4.41 12.33 -33.15
N ALA A 50 4.17 12.11 -34.44
CA ALA A 50 3.21 11.14 -34.94
C ALA A 50 3.62 9.72 -34.53
N ALA A 51 2.63 8.94 -34.11
CA ALA A 51 2.76 7.52 -33.80
C ALA A 51 3.25 6.73 -35.02
N ALA A 52 4.44 6.14 -34.91
CA ALA A 52 4.94 5.16 -35.87
C ALA A 52 4.13 3.85 -35.71
N ARG A 53 3.10 3.67 -36.54
CA ARG A 53 2.41 2.39 -36.72
C ARG A 53 3.27 1.51 -37.62
N MET A 54 3.95 0.52 -37.03
CA MET A 54 4.66 -0.49 -37.82
C MET A 54 3.64 -1.45 -38.45
N ARG A 55 3.40 -1.29 -39.76
CA ARG A 55 2.62 -2.23 -40.57
C ARG A 55 3.49 -3.45 -40.87
N MET A 56 3.19 -4.58 -40.27
CA MET A 56 3.80 -5.86 -40.65
C MET A 56 3.07 -6.40 -41.88
N THR A 57 3.69 -6.28 -43.05
CA THR A 57 3.21 -6.86 -44.31
C THR A 57 3.57 -8.35 -44.36
N LEU A 58 2.56 -9.22 -44.31
CA LEU A 58 2.70 -10.65 -44.64
C LEU A 58 2.77 -10.83 -46.17
N PRO A 59 3.61 -11.75 -46.68
CA PRO A 59 3.68 -12.05 -48.11
C PRO A 59 2.45 -12.83 -48.60
N PRO A 60 2.03 -12.63 -49.87
CA PRO A 60 0.88 -13.33 -50.42
C PRO A 60 1.28 -14.70 -50.99
N GLY A 61 0.48 -15.73 -50.70
CA GLY A 61 0.39 -16.92 -51.53
C GLY A 61 0.55 -18.25 -50.79
N LEU A 62 -0.57 -18.79 -50.29
CA LEU A 62 -0.92 -20.20 -50.43
C LEU A 62 -2.45 -20.30 -50.54
N THR A 63 -2.92 -20.59 -51.74
CA THR A 63 -4.31 -20.86 -52.07
C THR A 63 -4.70 -22.31 -51.72
N GLY A 64 -5.89 -22.49 -51.17
CA GLY A 64 -6.77 -23.60 -51.53
C GLY A 64 -6.67 -24.87 -50.70
N GLY A 65 -7.50 -24.97 -49.67
CA GLY A 65 -7.90 -26.22 -49.05
C GLY A 65 -9.29 -26.08 -48.44
N THR A 66 -10.34 -26.34 -49.23
CA THR A 66 -11.73 -26.37 -48.75
C THR A 66 -11.90 -27.50 -47.75
N ARG A 67 -11.81 -27.20 -46.45
CA ARG A 67 -12.29 -28.11 -45.41
C ARG A 67 -13.79 -27.93 -45.29
N ASN A 68 -14.52 -28.90 -45.83
CA ASN A 68 -15.91 -29.15 -45.53
C ASN A 68 -15.97 -29.57 -44.05
N GLY A 69 -16.16 -28.59 -43.17
CA GLY A 69 -16.29 -28.77 -41.73
C GLY A 69 -17.53 -28.02 -41.27
N SER A 70 -18.43 -28.75 -40.63
CA SER A 70 -19.63 -28.26 -39.96
C SER A 70 -19.38 -26.91 -39.29
N ALA A 71 -20.34 -25.99 -39.43
CA ALA A 71 -20.31 -24.69 -38.74
C ALA A 71 -19.88 -24.88 -37.26
N PRO A 72 -18.94 -24.07 -36.75
CA PRO A 72 -18.63 -24.08 -35.32
C PRO A 72 -19.93 -23.85 -34.57
N LYS A 73 -20.28 -24.80 -33.71
CA LYS A 73 -21.27 -24.59 -32.66
C LYS A 73 -20.85 -23.30 -31.95
N PRO A 74 -21.76 -22.35 -31.65
CA PRO A 74 -21.37 -21.14 -30.94
C PRO A 74 -20.69 -21.61 -29.67
N ASP A 75 -19.39 -21.39 -29.66
CA ASP A 75 -18.53 -21.41 -28.51
C ASP A 75 -19.27 -20.56 -27.50
N ALA A 76 -19.89 -21.24 -26.52
CA ALA A 76 -20.32 -20.60 -25.30
C ALA A 76 -19.13 -19.74 -24.90
N GLU A 77 -19.34 -18.41 -24.88
CA GLU A 77 -18.31 -17.45 -24.54
C GLU A 77 -17.52 -18.07 -23.40
N ALA A 78 -16.29 -18.50 -23.68
CA ALA A 78 -15.39 -18.90 -22.65
C ALA A 78 -15.20 -17.59 -21.88
N HIS A 79 -16.01 -17.42 -20.83
CA HIS A 79 -15.69 -16.48 -19.79
C HIS A 79 -14.27 -16.87 -19.43
N ASP A 80 -13.31 -16.03 -19.79
CA ASP A 80 -11.99 -16.02 -19.19
C ASP A 80 -12.22 -15.80 -17.69
N VAL A 81 -12.58 -16.88 -16.98
CA VAL A 81 -12.68 -16.88 -15.52
C VAL A 81 -11.23 -16.96 -15.03
N ASN A 82 -10.50 -15.87 -15.22
CA ASN A 82 -9.30 -15.64 -14.44
C ASN A 82 -9.74 -15.63 -12.98
N PRO A 83 -9.12 -16.44 -12.11
CA PRO A 83 -9.45 -16.44 -10.70
C PRO A 83 -9.27 -15.02 -10.13
N PRO A 84 -10.08 -14.60 -9.15
CA PRO A 84 -9.95 -13.26 -8.58
C PRO A 84 -8.55 -13.07 -8.01
N THR A 85 -7.98 -11.88 -8.24
CA THR A 85 -6.65 -11.50 -7.75
C THR A 85 -6.78 -10.50 -6.61
N LEU A 86 -5.69 -10.30 -5.86
CA LEU A 86 -5.64 -9.28 -4.81
C LEU A 86 -5.71 -7.85 -5.38
N ALA A 87 -5.30 -7.65 -6.64
CA ALA A 87 -5.27 -6.35 -7.30
C ALA A 87 -6.64 -5.63 -7.22
N GLY A 88 -6.64 -4.37 -6.82
CA GLY A 88 -7.82 -3.53 -6.63
C GLY A 88 -7.73 -2.63 -5.40
N LEU A 89 -8.83 -1.94 -5.12
CA LEU A 89 -8.97 -1.03 -3.98
C LEU A 89 -9.77 -1.70 -2.85
N TRP A 90 -9.31 -1.51 -1.61
CA TRP A 90 -9.83 -2.19 -0.43
C TRP A 90 -10.01 -1.24 0.74
N MET A 91 -11.05 -1.47 1.53
CA MET A 91 -11.12 -0.97 2.91
C MET A 91 -10.49 -2.01 3.81
N LYS A 92 -9.35 -1.70 4.45
CA LYS A 92 -8.58 -2.60 5.31
C LYS A 92 -8.65 -2.16 6.76
N THR A 93 -8.74 -3.11 7.69
CA THR A 93 -8.77 -2.88 9.13
C THR A 93 -7.77 -3.77 9.83
N TYR A 94 -7.00 -3.18 10.74
CA TYR A 94 -6.10 -3.88 11.65
C TYR A 94 -6.70 -3.95 13.05
N THR A 95 -6.72 -5.14 13.62
CA THR A 95 -7.24 -5.41 14.96
C THR A 95 -6.18 -6.07 15.82
N LEU A 96 -5.86 -5.51 16.97
CA LEU A 96 -4.99 -6.13 17.96
C LEU A 96 -5.76 -6.31 19.27
N GLN A 97 -5.78 -7.54 19.80
CA GLN A 97 -6.50 -7.89 21.03
C GLN A 97 -7.99 -7.46 21.02
N GLY A 98 -8.63 -7.55 19.86
CA GLY A 98 -10.05 -7.18 19.67
C GLY A 98 -10.32 -5.68 19.56
N GLN A 99 -9.28 -4.83 19.58
CA GLN A 99 -9.40 -3.39 19.35
C GLN A 99 -8.90 -3.03 17.95
N VAL A 100 -9.64 -2.18 17.24
CA VAL A 100 -9.16 -1.60 15.99
C VAL A 100 -8.02 -0.65 16.32
N ILE A 101 -6.85 -0.90 15.74
CA ILE A 101 -5.66 -0.08 15.93
C ILE A 101 -5.37 0.81 14.72
N ASP A 102 -5.84 0.40 13.54
CA ASP A 102 -5.65 1.16 12.30
C ASP A 102 -6.69 0.73 11.24
N GLN A 103 -6.93 1.63 10.27
CA GLN A 103 -7.83 1.42 9.15
C GLN A 103 -7.37 2.26 7.95
N GLY A 104 -7.46 1.73 6.74
CA GLY A 104 -7.02 2.46 5.57
C GLY A 104 -7.62 2.00 4.25
N PHE A 105 -7.35 2.79 3.22
CA PHE A 105 -7.62 2.46 1.84
C PHE A 105 -6.36 1.84 1.22
N ASP A 106 -6.39 0.53 0.99
CA ASP A 106 -5.26 -0.24 0.48
C ASP A 106 -5.47 -0.52 -1.02
N THR A 107 -4.48 -0.15 -1.83
CA THR A 107 -4.50 -0.31 -3.28
C THR A 107 -3.41 -1.27 -3.72
N PHE A 108 -3.81 -2.43 -4.21
CA PHE A 108 -2.91 -3.40 -4.83
C PHE A 108 -2.93 -3.22 -6.34
N ASN A 109 -1.78 -2.92 -6.92
CA ASN A 109 -1.60 -2.82 -8.36
C ASN A 109 -1.22 -4.18 -8.94
N ALA A 110 -1.72 -4.50 -10.13
CA ALA A 110 -1.50 -5.80 -10.79
C ALA A 110 -0.03 -6.09 -11.14
N ASP A 111 0.84 -5.08 -11.10
CA ASP A 111 2.29 -5.17 -11.29
C ASP A 111 3.04 -5.62 -10.02
N GLY A 112 2.33 -5.85 -8.91
CA GLY A 112 2.91 -6.27 -7.64
C GLY A 112 3.25 -5.11 -6.69
N ASN A 113 2.93 -3.85 -7.05
CA ASN A 113 3.07 -2.72 -6.12
C ASN A 113 1.82 -2.54 -5.25
N GLU A 114 2.02 -1.99 -4.06
CA GLU A 114 0.98 -1.62 -3.10
C GLU A 114 1.15 -0.16 -2.65
N MET A 115 0.02 0.45 -2.30
CA MET A 115 -0.03 1.72 -1.58
C MET A 115 -1.24 1.72 -0.66
N ILE A 116 -1.02 2.10 0.59
CA ILE A 116 -2.08 2.32 1.56
C ILE A 116 -2.02 3.75 2.09
N VAL A 117 -3.21 4.32 2.29
CA VAL A 117 -3.39 5.55 3.08
C VAL A 117 -4.32 5.23 4.23
N ASP A 118 -3.84 5.42 5.45
CA ASP A 118 -4.55 5.03 6.67
C ASP A 118 -4.98 6.23 7.53
N ILE A 119 -5.57 5.94 8.69
CA ILE A 119 -6.15 6.94 9.61
C ILE A 119 -5.15 7.49 10.61
N SER A 120 -3.90 7.03 10.59
CA SER A 120 -2.85 7.53 11.47
C SER A 120 -2.66 9.05 11.27
N PRO A 121 -2.23 9.79 12.30
CA PRO A 121 -2.03 11.22 12.17
C PRO A 121 -1.04 11.52 11.05
N PRO A 122 -1.38 12.32 10.02
CA PRO A 122 -0.47 12.58 8.90
C PRO A 122 0.87 13.22 9.30
N ALA A 123 0.96 13.78 10.51
CA ALA A 123 2.19 14.33 11.07
C ALA A 123 3.16 13.27 11.61
N SER A 124 2.70 12.04 11.89
CA SER A 124 3.53 10.94 12.43
C SER A 124 3.76 9.83 11.42
N ASP A 125 2.72 9.46 10.68
CA ASP A 125 2.69 8.46 9.61
C ASP A 125 1.23 8.40 9.09
N ASN A 126 1.02 8.09 7.81
CA ASN A 126 -0.29 7.69 7.27
C ASN A 126 -0.23 7.17 5.81
N VAL A 127 0.97 7.04 5.23
CA VAL A 127 1.14 6.64 3.83
C VAL A 127 2.25 5.60 3.75
N CYS A 128 1.89 4.39 3.34
CA CYS A 128 2.85 3.32 3.11
C CYS A 128 2.88 2.95 1.62
N THR A 129 4.02 2.40 1.21
CA THR A 129 4.19 1.81 -0.12
C THR A 129 4.85 0.47 0.00
N GLY A 130 4.51 -0.46 -0.89
CA GLY A 130 4.96 -1.83 -0.74
C GLY A 130 4.96 -2.65 -2.01
N VAL A 131 5.33 -3.91 -1.81
CA VAL A 131 5.35 -4.94 -2.83
C VAL A 131 4.64 -6.18 -2.31
N TRP A 132 3.86 -6.81 -3.17
CA TRP A 132 3.10 -8.00 -2.85
C TRP A 132 3.30 -9.10 -3.89
N ALA A 133 3.15 -10.34 -3.45
CA ALA A 133 3.26 -11.51 -4.31
C ALA A 133 2.27 -12.59 -3.89
N GLN A 134 1.79 -13.35 -4.86
CA GLN A 134 1.03 -14.56 -4.60
C GLN A 134 1.98 -15.70 -4.23
N THR A 135 1.80 -16.27 -3.04
CA THR A 135 2.64 -17.36 -2.51
C THR A 135 1.91 -18.70 -2.45
N GLY A 136 0.61 -18.72 -2.71
CA GLY A 136 -0.21 -19.91 -2.81
C GLY A 136 -1.58 -19.64 -3.42
N THR A 137 -2.42 -20.66 -3.54
CA THR A 137 -3.80 -20.50 -4.03
C THR A 137 -4.58 -19.55 -3.12
N PHE A 138 -4.90 -18.36 -3.62
CA PHE A 138 -5.50 -17.26 -2.85
C PHE A 138 -4.68 -16.76 -1.65
N THR A 139 -3.41 -17.16 -1.52
CA THR A 139 -2.53 -16.72 -0.45
C THR A 139 -1.49 -15.75 -0.99
N TYR A 140 -1.31 -14.64 -0.28
CA TYR A 140 -0.46 -13.54 -0.67
C TYR A 140 0.41 -13.10 0.50
N THR A 141 1.57 -12.54 0.20
CA THR A 141 2.41 -11.83 1.17
C THR A 141 2.58 -10.39 0.73
N LEU A 142 2.58 -9.47 1.70
CA LEU A 142 2.88 -8.05 1.49
C LEU A 142 4.08 -7.66 2.35
N TYR A 143 4.95 -6.86 1.76
CA TYR A 143 5.98 -6.11 2.45
C TYR A 143 5.77 -4.64 2.10
N HIS A 144 5.39 -3.81 3.06
CA HIS A 144 5.27 -2.37 2.84
C HIS A 144 6.01 -1.58 3.92
N ILE A 145 6.32 -0.34 3.61
CA ILE A 145 7.14 0.52 4.44
C ILE A 145 6.55 1.94 4.46
N SER A 146 6.67 2.60 5.61
CA SER A 146 6.41 4.02 5.76
C SER A 146 7.60 4.72 6.40
N TRP A 147 7.65 6.04 6.20
CA TRP A 147 8.51 6.92 6.97
C TRP A 147 7.80 7.32 8.25
N THR A 148 8.50 7.34 9.37
CA THR A 148 7.97 7.81 10.64
C THR A 148 8.49 9.21 10.96
N PHE A 149 7.64 10.01 11.59
CA PHE A 149 7.93 11.40 11.94
C PHE A 149 7.54 11.69 13.39
N ASP A 150 8.19 12.68 14.00
CA ASP A 150 7.69 13.29 15.23
C ASP A 150 6.58 14.32 14.93
N MET A 151 5.89 14.80 15.97
CA MET A 151 4.80 15.77 15.82
C MET A 151 5.24 17.15 15.28
N ASN A 152 6.54 17.41 15.17
CA ASN A 152 7.08 18.61 14.54
C ASN A 152 7.40 18.39 13.05
N GLY A 153 7.17 17.17 12.53
CA GLY A 153 7.48 16.78 11.15
C GLY A 153 8.94 16.41 10.93
N ASN A 154 9.72 16.15 11.98
CA ASN A 154 11.09 15.67 11.83
C ASN A 154 11.07 14.17 11.54
N LEU A 155 11.84 13.72 10.55
CA LEU A 155 12.01 12.31 10.25
C LEU A 155 12.65 11.57 11.43
N THR A 156 12.01 10.53 11.92
CA THR A 156 12.48 9.71 13.05
C THR A 156 12.93 8.32 12.64
N GLY A 157 12.46 7.79 11.51
CA GLY A 157 12.90 6.52 10.97
C GLY A 157 11.91 5.90 9.99
N THR A 158 11.74 4.58 10.06
CA THR A 158 10.82 3.81 9.20
C THR A 158 10.03 2.78 9.98
N ALA A 159 8.80 2.51 9.57
CA ALA A 159 8.03 1.34 9.99
C ALA A 159 7.94 0.34 8.82
N VAL A 160 8.34 -0.90 9.06
CA VAL A 160 8.33 -1.98 8.08
C VAL A 160 7.26 -2.98 8.49
N PHE A 161 6.31 -3.25 7.60
CA PHE A 161 5.26 -4.21 7.88
C PHE A 161 5.35 -5.42 6.96
N LYS A 162 5.04 -6.57 7.53
CA LYS A 162 5.08 -7.88 6.88
C LYS A 162 3.74 -8.55 7.11
N GLU A 163 3.04 -8.90 6.04
CA GLU A 163 1.71 -9.48 6.14
C GLU A 163 1.57 -10.75 5.33
N THR A 164 0.68 -11.62 5.80
CA THR A 164 0.15 -12.76 5.04
C THR A 164 -1.35 -12.62 4.95
N MET A 165 -1.89 -12.73 3.74
CA MET A 165 -3.31 -12.52 3.44
C MET A 165 -3.88 -13.72 2.68
N THR A 166 -5.13 -14.03 2.95
CA THR A 166 -5.93 -15.04 2.24
C THR A 166 -7.15 -14.37 1.62
N LEU A 167 -7.19 -14.34 0.29
CA LEU A 167 -8.30 -13.80 -0.48
C LEU A 167 -9.48 -14.79 -0.47
N SER A 168 -10.69 -14.28 -0.33
CA SER A 168 -11.91 -15.08 -0.46
C SER A 168 -12.07 -15.57 -1.90
N ARG A 169 -12.74 -16.71 -2.08
CA ARG A 169 -12.95 -17.31 -3.42
C ARG A 169 -13.79 -16.44 -4.35
N ASP A 170 -14.65 -15.59 -3.81
CA ASP A 170 -15.44 -14.62 -4.57
C ASP A 170 -14.68 -13.31 -4.85
N GLY A 171 -13.46 -13.18 -4.32
CA GLY A 171 -12.59 -12.03 -4.49
C GLY A 171 -13.05 -10.78 -3.77
N ASN A 172 -14.07 -10.82 -2.90
CA ASN A 172 -14.66 -9.62 -2.30
C ASN A 172 -14.10 -9.26 -0.92
N SER A 173 -13.36 -10.16 -0.28
CA SER A 173 -12.73 -9.91 1.01
C SER A 173 -11.39 -10.63 1.13
N TYR A 174 -10.53 -10.17 2.04
CA TYR A 174 -9.40 -10.98 2.49
C TYR A 174 -9.25 -10.87 4.01
N THR A 175 -8.63 -11.89 4.58
CA THR A 175 -8.22 -11.90 5.99
C THR A 175 -6.73 -12.21 6.09
N GLY A 176 -6.10 -11.84 7.19
CA GLY A 176 -4.67 -12.06 7.34
C GLY A 176 -4.14 -11.71 8.70
N THR A 177 -2.82 -11.71 8.80
CA THR A 177 -2.09 -11.23 9.97
C THR A 177 -0.88 -10.43 9.54
N GLY A 178 -0.52 -9.41 10.30
CA GLY A 178 0.65 -8.57 10.04
C GLY A 178 1.46 -8.27 11.30
N THR A 179 2.76 -8.07 11.12
CA THR A 179 3.68 -7.55 12.13
C THR A 179 4.30 -6.25 11.63
N VAL A 180 4.72 -5.39 12.56
CA VAL A 180 5.47 -4.16 12.24
C VAL A 180 6.79 -4.14 13.00
N GLU A 181 7.84 -3.66 12.35
CA GLU A 181 9.17 -3.42 12.89
C GLU A 181 9.52 -1.95 12.70
N PHE A 182 9.90 -1.27 13.77
CA PHE A 182 10.30 0.14 13.72
C PHE A 182 11.81 0.27 13.77
N PHE A 183 12.37 1.11 12.89
CA PHE A 183 13.80 1.38 12.82
C PHE A 183 14.07 2.86 13.00
N ASP A 184 15.20 3.21 13.63
CA ASP A 184 15.70 4.59 13.66
C ASP A 184 16.32 5.01 12.31
N ASN A 185 16.70 6.29 12.20
CA ASN A 185 17.36 6.83 11.01
C ASN A 185 18.73 6.18 10.67
N ASN A 186 19.33 5.41 11.58
CA ASN A 186 20.56 4.67 11.33
C ASN A 186 20.28 3.20 10.92
N GLY A 187 19.01 2.79 10.86
CA GLY A 187 18.59 1.42 10.57
C GLY A 187 18.67 0.48 11.77
N ASN A 188 18.78 0.99 13.00
CA ASN A 188 18.70 0.16 14.19
C ASN A 188 17.25 -0.19 14.50
N LEU A 189 16.97 -1.47 14.76
CA LEU A 189 15.66 -1.92 15.21
C LEU A 189 15.37 -1.35 16.61
N LEU A 190 14.24 -0.65 16.74
CA LEU A 190 13.76 -0.06 17.98
C LEU A 190 12.78 -1.00 18.68
N GLU A 191 11.76 -1.47 17.95
CA GLU A 191 10.72 -2.36 18.50
C GLU A 191 10.05 -3.21 17.41
N THR A 192 9.26 -4.19 17.85
CA THR A 192 8.48 -5.08 16.98
C THR A 192 7.13 -5.35 17.63
N ASP A 193 6.05 -5.10 16.88
CA ASP A 193 4.68 -5.29 17.33
C ASP A 193 3.91 -6.32 16.49
N GLY A 194 2.85 -6.87 17.08
CA GLY A 194 1.92 -7.80 16.45
C GLY A 194 2.01 -9.25 16.98
N PRO A 195 1.37 -10.21 16.29
CA PRO A 195 0.63 -10.02 15.04
C PRO A 195 -0.74 -9.36 15.26
N ALA A 196 -1.03 -8.32 14.47
CA ALA A 196 -2.38 -7.80 14.31
C ALA A 196 -3.19 -8.70 13.36
N GLN A 197 -4.49 -8.80 13.59
CA GLN A 197 -5.44 -9.43 12.66
C GLN A 197 -5.84 -8.42 11.59
N ILE A 198 -5.94 -8.88 10.35
CA ILE A 198 -6.30 -8.07 9.19
C ILE A 198 -7.62 -8.57 8.63
N THR A 199 -8.54 -7.65 8.35
CA THR A 199 -9.72 -7.89 7.53
C THR A 199 -9.83 -6.81 6.47
N ALA A 200 -10.34 -7.15 5.29
CA ALA A 200 -10.58 -6.18 4.25
C ALA A 200 -11.78 -6.52 3.38
N THR A 201 -12.41 -5.48 2.83
CA THR A 201 -13.52 -5.59 1.88
C THR A 201 -13.21 -4.80 0.62
N ARG A 202 -13.47 -5.40 -0.54
CA ARG A 202 -13.20 -4.77 -1.83
C ARG A 202 -14.15 -3.59 -2.07
N ILE A 203 -13.59 -2.46 -2.48
CA ILE A 203 -14.33 -1.30 -2.96
C ILE A 203 -14.51 -1.45 -4.48
N LYS A 204 -15.75 -1.37 -4.96
CA LYS A 204 -16.11 -1.55 -6.37
C LYS A 204 -16.46 -0.20 -7.02
N PRO A 205 -16.22 -0.03 -8.33
CA PRO A 205 -16.73 1.12 -9.07
C PRO A 205 -18.27 1.13 -9.05
N LEU A 206 -18.84 2.33 -9.26
CA LEU A 206 -20.29 2.56 -9.35
C LEU A 206 -20.89 1.97 -10.62
#